data_AF-A0A830CIR7-F1
#
_entry.id   AF-A0A830CIR7-F1
#
_cell.length_a   1.000
_cell.length_b   1.000
_cell.length_c   1.000
_cell.angle_alpha   90.00
_cell.angle_beta   90.00
_cell.angle_gamma   90.00
#
_symmetry.space_group_name_H-M   'P 1'
#
loop_
_entity.id
_entity.type
_entity.pdbx_description
1 polymer ?
#
loop_
_entity_poly.entity_id
_entity_poly.type
_entity_poly.pdbx_seq_one_letter_code
_entity_poly.pdbx_strand_id
1 'polypeptide(L)'
;MSSSAGVTSTCEQHRLVLENGKILNVIDTPGLFDFSANVEHIGKEIVKCINMAKDGIHVVLVVLLTRCHFSCEEDVIVGLRKFLGP
;
A
#
# COMPACT_ATOMS: atom_id res chain seq x y z
N MET A 1 -5.76 -21.36 7.72
CA MET A 1 -5.98 -19.92 7.97
C MET A 1 -5.58 -19.19 6.71
N SER A 2 -6.52 -18.64 5.95
CA SER A 2 -6.20 -17.95 4.69
C SER A 2 -5.79 -16.52 5.00
N SER A 3 -4.49 -16.24 4.90
CA SER A 3 -4.00 -14.88 4.69
C SER A 3 -4.57 -14.37 3.35
N SER A 4 -4.92 -13.08 3.28
CA SER A 4 -5.20 -12.43 2.00
C SER A 4 -3.88 -12.25 1.27
N ALA A 5 -3.54 -13.18 0.38
CA ALA A 5 -2.40 -12.98 -0.51
C ALA A 5 -2.69 -11.76 -1.40
N GLY A 6 -1.75 -10.81 -1.44
CA GLY A 6 -1.84 -9.67 -2.35
C GLY A 6 -2.01 -10.18 -3.78
N VAL A 7 -3.10 -9.80 -4.44
CA VAL A 7 -3.36 -10.15 -5.86
C VAL A 7 -2.45 -9.34 -6.77
N THR A 8 -2.12 -8.12 -6.33
CA THR A 8 -1.22 -7.18 -7.00
C THR A 8 0.24 -7.53 -6.69
N SER A 9 1.08 -7.57 -7.71
CA SER A 9 2.49 -7.97 -7.59
C SER A 9 3.47 -6.80 -7.66
N THR A 10 3.03 -5.63 -8.13
CA THR A 10 3.86 -4.43 -8.27
C THR A 10 3.05 -3.16 -7.99
N CYS A 11 3.70 -2.09 -7.55
CA CYS A 11 3.05 -0.79 -7.36
C CYS A 11 2.69 -0.18 -8.72
N GLU A 12 1.49 0.36 -8.83
CA GLU A 12 0.99 1.01 -10.04
C GLU A 12 0.38 2.38 -9.70
N GLN A 13 0.67 3.40 -10.51
CA GLN A 13 0.08 4.72 -10.33
C GLN A 13 -0.96 4.97 -11.40
N HIS A 14 -2.18 5.30 -10.97
CA HIS A 14 -3.27 5.75 -11.80
C HIS A 14 -3.50 7.24 -11.59
N ARG A 15 -3.65 7.98 -12.69
CA ARG A 15 -3.89 9.42 -12.67
C ARG A 15 -5.22 9.74 -13.32
N LEU A 16 -6.03 10.52 -12.63
CA LEU A 16 -7.30 11.05 -13.11
C LEU A 16 -7.29 12.58 -13.01
N VAL A 17 -7.83 13.26 -14.03
CA VAL A 17 -8.14 14.69 -13.95
C VAL A 17 -9.64 14.82 -13.75
N LEU A 18 -10.05 15.43 -12.64
CA LEU A 18 -11.45 15.65 -12.30
C LEU A 18 -12.02 16.81 -13.12
N GLU A 19 -13.35 16.89 -13.23
CA GLU A 19 -14.04 17.95 -13.99
C GLU A 19 -13.68 19.37 -13.53
N ASN A 20 -13.32 19.53 -12.25
CA ASN A 20 -12.87 20.81 -11.66
C ASN A 20 -11.37 21.10 -11.87
N GLY A 21 -10.68 20.32 -12.70
CA GLY A 21 -9.25 20.46 -13.01
C GLY A 21 -8.29 19.92 -11.96
N LYS A 22 -8.77 19.40 -10.82
CA LYS A 22 -7.91 18.75 -9.81
C LYS A 22 -7.36 17.43 -10.33
N ILE A 23 -6.11 17.13 -9.98
CA ILE A 23 -5.45 15.87 -10.31
C ILE A 23 -5.58 14.93 -9.11
N LEU A 24 -6.13 13.74 -9.35
CA LEU A 24 -6.13 12.64 -8.40
C LEU A 24 -5.12 11.59 -8.85
N ASN A 25 -4.09 11.36 -8.03
CA ASN A 25 -3.16 10.25 -8.21
C ASN A 25 -3.48 9.18 -7.18
N VAL A 26 -3.68 7.94 -7.63
CA VAL A 26 -3.89 6.77 -6.78
C VAL A 26 -2.73 5.82 -7.03
N ILE A 27 -2.07 5.39 -5.97
CA ILE A 27 -1.02 4.37 -6.03
C ILE A 27 -1.63 3.09 -5.46
N ASP A 28 -1.80 2.09 -6.32
CA ASP A 28 -2.12 0.74 -5.90
C ASP A 28 -0.83 0.00 -5.50
N THR A 29 -0.88 -0.80 -4.45
CA THR A 29 0.29 -1.44 -3.87
C THR A 29 0.11 -2.96 -3.80
N PRO A 30 1.20 -3.75 -3.94
CA PRO A 30 1.19 -5.14 -3.53
C PRO A 30 1.08 -5.24 -2.01
N GLY A 31 1.05 -6.46 -1.47
CA GLY A 31 1.17 -6.69 -0.03
C GLY A 31 2.55 -6.28 0.51
N LEU A 32 2.83 -4.97 0.62
CA LEU A 32 4.11 -4.40 1.04
C LEU A 32 4.52 -4.82 2.47
N PHE A 33 3.55 -5.26 3.26
CA PHE A 33 3.73 -5.69 4.65
C PHE A 33 3.43 -7.18 4.84
N ASP A 34 3.32 -7.95 3.75
CA ASP A 34 3.22 -9.41 3.82
C ASP A 34 4.61 -10.01 4.03
N PHE A 35 4.94 -10.33 5.29
CA PHE A 35 6.24 -10.90 5.67
C PHE A 35 6.44 -12.35 5.18
N SER A 36 5.44 -12.98 4.57
CA SER A 36 5.60 -14.28 3.92
C SER A 36 6.18 -14.18 2.50
N ALA A 37 6.25 -12.97 1.93
CA ALA A 37 6.75 -12.72 0.59
C ALA A 37 8.29 -12.54 0.53
N ASN A 38 8.84 -12.55 -0.70
CA ASN A 38 10.26 -12.32 -0.93
C ASN A 38 10.67 -10.89 -0.52
N VAL A 39 11.48 -10.77 0.54
CA VAL A 39 11.94 -9.49 1.12
C VAL A 39 12.62 -8.58 0.09
N GLU A 40 13.38 -9.13 -0.87
CA GLU A 40 14.04 -8.33 -1.90
C GLU A 40 13.03 -7.69 -2.86
N HIS A 41 11.99 -8.45 -3.22
CA HIS A 41 10.90 -7.96 -4.05
C HIS A 41 10.11 -6.87 -3.33
N ILE A 42 9.75 -7.12 -2.07
CA ILE A 42 9.05 -6.14 -1.23
C ILE A 42 9.86 -4.85 -1.10
N GLY A 43 11.17 -4.93 -0.84
CA GLY A 43 12.03 -3.74 -0.77
C GLY A 43 12.03 -2.91 -2.06
N LYS A 44 12.06 -3.57 -3.23
CA LYS A 44 11.98 -2.88 -4.53
C LYS A 44 10.63 -2.17 -4.70
N GLU A 45 9.54 -2.80 -4.32
CA GLU A 45 8.20 -2.21 -4.42
C GLU A 45 7.98 -1.07 -3.43
N ILE A 46 8.55 -1.14 -2.22
CA ILE A 46 8.59 -0.02 -1.27
C ILE A 46 9.27 1.20 -1.91
N VAL A 47 10.46 1.01 -2.50
CA VAL A 47 11.19 2.10 -3.17
C VAL A 47 10.40 2.65 -4.36
N LYS A 48 9.76 1.77 -5.15
CA LYS A 48 8.90 2.16 -6.27
C LYS A 48 7.73 3.02 -5.81
N CYS A 49 7.04 2.60 -4.74
CA CYS A 49 5.93 3.35 -4.13
C CYS A 49 6.37 4.74 -3.66
N ILE A 50 7.51 4.85 -2.97
CA ILE A 50 8.04 6.14 -2.51
C ILE A 50 8.33 7.07 -3.69
N ASN A 51 8.93 6.55 -4.77
CA ASN A 51 9.23 7.34 -5.96
C ASN A 51 7.96 7.85 -6.67
N MET A 52 6.88 7.05 -6.68
CA MET A 52 5.57 7.49 -7.18
C MET A 52 4.96 8.57 -6.26
N ALA A 53 5.14 8.45 -4.95
CA ALA A 53 4.66 9.37 -3.94
C ALA A 53 5.58 10.60 -3.70
N LYS A 54 6.48 10.92 -4.64
CA LYS A 54 7.49 12.00 -4.50
C LYS A 54 6.91 13.38 -4.14
N ASP A 55 5.66 13.64 -4.52
CA ASP A 55 4.96 14.91 -4.26
C ASP A 55 4.18 14.88 -2.92
N GLY A 56 4.37 13.82 -2.13
CA GLY A 56 3.70 13.58 -0.86
C GLY A 56 2.40 12.76 -1.00
N ILE A 57 1.91 12.28 0.14
CA ILE A 57 0.69 11.51 0.26
C ILE A 57 -0.34 12.34 1.03
N HIS A 58 -1.48 12.63 0.38
CA HIS A 58 -2.56 13.40 1.02
C HIS A 58 -3.47 12.52 1.88
N VAL A 59 -3.70 11.27 1.44
CA VAL A 59 -4.60 10.31 2.07
C VAL A 59 -3.99 8.93 1.94
N VAL A 60 -4.10 8.13 2.99
CA VAL A 60 -3.74 6.71 2.99
C VAL A 60 -5.00 5.91 3.21
N LEU A 61 -5.33 5.05 2.25
CA LEU A 61 -6.50 4.16 2.33
C LEU A 61 -6.04 2.77 2.75
N VAL A 62 -6.47 2.34 3.94
CA VAL A 62 -6.19 0.98 4.44
C VAL A 62 -7.40 0.10 4.17
N VAL A 63 -7.20 -0.95 3.37
CA VAL A 63 -8.27 -1.90 3.00
C VAL A 63 -8.11 -3.17 3.84
N LEU A 64 -9.12 -3.46 4.67
CA LEU A 64 -9.13 -4.57 5.62
C LEU A 64 -10.26 -5.56 5.29
N LEU A 65 -10.01 -6.86 5.46
CA LEU A 65 -11.01 -7.90 5.27
C LEU A 65 -11.73 -8.19 6.60
N THR A 66 -13.00 -7.84 6.66
CA THR A 66 -13.84 -8.00 7.87
C THR A 66 -14.04 -9.44 8.35
N ARG A 67 -13.61 -10.45 7.57
CA ARG A 67 -13.74 -11.89 7.90
C ARG A 67 -12.48 -12.50 8.52
N CYS A 68 -11.37 -11.79 8.53
CA CYS A 68 -10.14 -12.25 9.19
C CYS A 68 -10.13 -11.74 10.64
N HIS A 69 -9.69 -12.58 11.59
CA HIS A 69 -9.48 -12.10 12.96
C HIS A 69 -8.43 -10.96 12.92
N PHE A 70 -8.77 -9.83 13.53
CA PHE A 70 -7.98 -8.58 13.52
C PHE A 70 -6.48 -8.75 13.85
N SER A 71 -6.09 -9.84 14.50
CA SER A 71 -4.70 -10.18 14.81
C SER A 71 -3.77 -10.22 13.59
N CYS A 72 -4.28 -10.51 12.38
CA CYS A 72 -3.44 -10.53 11.17
C CYS A 72 -3.20 -9.14 10.56
N GLU A 73 -4.01 -8.15 10.90
CA GLU A 73 -4.00 -6.82 10.27
C GLU A 73 -3.33 -5.74 11.14
N GLU A 74 -3.10 -6.01 12.43
CA GLU A 74 -2.38 -5.10 13.33
C GLU A 74 -0.95 -4.82 12.83
N ASP A 75 -0.26 -5.84 12.31
CA ASP A 75 1.09 -5.72 11.77
C ASP A 75 1.15 -4.78 10.55
N VAL A 76 0.07 -4.72 9.75
CA VAL A 76 -0.04 -3.81 8.61
C VAL A 76 -0.09 -2.36 9.11
N ILE A 77 -0.88 -2.08 10.14
CA ILE A 77 -0.99 -0.72 10.72
C ILE A 77 0.35 -0.29 11.32
N VAL A 78 1.04 -1.19 12.03
CA VAL A 78 2.37 -0.91 12.59
C VAL A 78 3.39 -0.66 11.48
N GLY A 79 3.39 -1.48 10.43
CA GLY A 79 4.23 -1.29 9.25
C GLY A 79 3.98 0.04 8.54
N LEU A 80 2.71 0.40 8.36
CA LEU A 80 2.29 1.65 7.75
C LEU A 80 2.79 2.86 8.53
N ARG A 81 2.65 2.84 9.87
CA ARG A 81 3.17 3.92 10.73
C ARG A 81 4.69 4.06 10.63
N LYS A 82 5.42 2.94 10.55
CA LYS A 82 6.88 2.97 10.35
C LYS A 82 7.26 3.55 8.99
N PHE A 83 6.45 3.28 7.97
CA PHE A 83 6.69 3.76 6.60
C PHE A 83 6.40 5.26 6.44
N LEU A 84 5.30 5.75 7.01
CA LEU A 84 4.86 7.14 6.86
C LEU A 84 5.51 8.11 7.85
N GLY A 85 6.02 7.59 8.98
CA GLY A 85 6.48 8.41 10.09
C GLY A 85 5.33 8.85 11.01
N PRO A 86 5.67 9.55 12.11
CA PRO A 86 4.69 10.12 13.04
C PRO A 86 3.87 11.26 12.44
#